data_AF-A0A9D5ZT27-F1
#
_entry.id   AF-A0A9D5ZT27-F1
#
_cell.length_a   1.000
_cell.length_b   1.000
_cell.length_c   1.000
_cell.angle_alpha   90.00
_cell.angle_beta   90.00
_cell.angle_gamma   90.00
#
_symmetry.space_group_name_H-M   'P 1'
#
loop_
_entity.id
_entity.type
_entity.pdbx_description
1 polymer ?
#
loop_
_entity_poly.entity_id
_entity_poly.type
_entity_poly.pdbx_seq_one_letter_code
_entity_poly.pdbx_strand_id
1 'polypeptide(L)'
;MNDIKKSLDQFLDGKDKNNGRKPDERDASFDYCYNHFYSFYKKNKLSELADEKNLQTSCLQVGFYLASWGMMRGSSFLLGKSVRNYKNLLTAISTMNPKLWEIDVDNYEEENISLLINCKQQIISALGKENKPSDTLITKIMLGVFANVPAFDQYFRKSFKVHSFNKESLLKIKNFYEENKDVFNSFKINTFDFLTAEETNIVYTKAKLIDMFGFMDGQ
;
A
#
# COMPACT_ATOMS: atom_id res chain seq x y z
N MET A 1 13.58 -14.16 -13.91
CA MET A 1 13.55 -15.11 -12.78
C MET A 1 14.61 -14.82 -11.70
N ASN A 2 15.92 -14.89 -11.98
CA ASN A 2 16.98 -14.66 -10.96
C ASN A 2 17.00 -13.24 -10.35
N ASP A 3 16.51 -12.24 -11.08
CA ASP A 3 16.56 -10.84 -10.61
C ASP A 3 15.45 -10.51 -9.61
N ILE A 4 14.24 -11.06 -9.81
CA ILE A 4 13.10 -10.83 -8.90
C ILE A 4 13.39 -11.37 -7.52
N LYS A 5 13.83 -12.64 -7.45
CA LYS A 5 14.16 -13.29 -6.18
C LYS A 5 15.24 -12.49 -5.44
N LYS A 6 16.32 -12.13 -6.14
CA LYS A 6 17.41 -11.33 -5.58
C LYS A 6 16.93 -9.98 -5.05
N SER A 7 16.08 -9.27 -5.78
CA SER A 7 15.52 -7.99 -5.35
C SER A 7 14.63 -8.12 -4.12
N LEU A 8 13.81 -9.17 -4.03
CA LEU A 8 12.99 -9.45 -2.85
C LEU A 8 13.85 -9.83 -1.64
N ASP A 9 14.83 -10.72 -1.82
CA ASP A 9 15.77 -11.10 -0.76
C ASP A 9 16.54 -9.87 -0.25
N GLN A 10 17.01 -8.98 -1.15
CA GLN A 10 17.67 -7.73 -0.76
C GLN A 10 16.75 -6.75 -0.03
N PHE A 11 15.46 -6.71 -0.36
CA PHE A 11 14.50 -5.90 0.41
C PHE A 11 14.37 -6.44 1.84
N LEU A 12 14.30 -7.77 1.98
CA LEU A 12 14.09 -8.45 3.26
C LEU A 12 15.33 -8.39 4.15
N ASP A 13 16.49 -8.74 3.60
CA ASP A 13 17.75 -8.78 4.35
C ASP A 13 18.33 -7.38 4.59
N GLY A 14 17.91 -6.40 3.76
CA GLY A 14 18.46 -5.06 3.75
C GLY A 14 19.66 -4.92 2.82
N LYS A 15 20.04 -3.66 2.58
CA LYS A 15 21.18 -3.28 1.74
C LYS A 15 21.70 -1.91 2.17
N ASP A 16 23.02 -1.78 2.28
CA ASP A 16 23.71 -0.56 2.66
C ASP A 16 23.19 0.03 4.00
N LYS A 17 22.49 1.16 3.95
CA LYS A 17 21.89 1.81 5.15
C LYS A 17 20.49 1.30 5.48
N ASN A 18 19.91 0.42 4.65
CA ASN A 18 18.64 -0.22 4.96
C ASN A 18 18.92 -1.50 5.76
N ASN A 19 18.36 -1.57 6.97
CA ASN A 19 18.49 -2.70 7.88
C ASN A 19 17.56 -3.89 7.54
N GLY A 20 16.85 -3.78 6.42
CA GLY A 20 15.92 -4.79 5.93
C GLY A 20 14.60 -4.77 6.68
N ARG A 21 13.83 -5.82 6.48
CA ARG A 21 12.53 -5.99 7.15
C ARG A 21 12.75 -6.52 8.57
N LYS A 22 12.58 -5.64 9.55
CA LYS A 22 12.53 -5.97 10.99
C LYS A 22 11.39 -5.20 11.67
N PRO A 23 10.87 -5.65 12.82
CA PRO A 23 9.71 -5.05 13.48
C PRO A 23 9.83 -3.55 13.76
N ASP A 24 11.04 -3.06 14.09
CA ASP A 24 11.29 -1.66 14.43
C ASP A 24 11.80 -0.81 13.24
N GLU A 25 11.93 -1.42 12.07
CA GLU A 25 12.47 -0.75 10.88
C GLU A 25 11.36 -0.12 10.03
N ARG A 26 11.75 0.87 9.21
CA ARG A 26 10.83 1.63 8.36
C ARG A 26 9.88 0.75 7.55
N ASP A 27 10.38 -0.38 7.05
CA ASP A 27 9.64 -1.24 6.14
C ASP A 27 8.45 -1.95 6.84
N ALA A 28 8.53 -2.19 8.16
CA ALA A 28 7.43 -2.74 8.97
C ALA A 28 6.27 -1.74 9.20
N SER A 29 6.45 -0.46 8.86
CA SER A 29 5.34 0.52 8.91
C SER A 29 4.17 0.12 7.99
N PHE A 30 4.43 -0.60 6.90
CA PHE A 30 3.38 -1.19 6.07
C PHE A 30 2.58 -2.24 6.85
N ASP A 31 3.26 -3.13 7.58
CA ASP A 31 2.64 -4.23 8.32
C ASP A 31 1.63 -3.71 9.33
N TYR A 32 2.03 -2.77 10.17
CA TYR A 32 1.17 -2.24 11.22
C TYR A 32 -0.02 -1.45 10.65
N CYS A 33 0.23 -0.67 9.59
CA CYS A 33 -0.82 0.06 8.89
C CYS A 33 -1.83 -0.90 8.25
N TYR A 34 -1.35 -1.85 7.44
CA TYR A 34 -2.21 -2.81 6.76
C TYR A 34 -2.97 -3.70 7.75
N ASN A 35 -2.29 -4.24 8.78
CA ASN A 35 -2.91 -5.05 9.80
C ASN A 35 -4.03 -4.30 10.53
N HIS A 36 -3.83 -3.01 10.85
CA HIS A 36 -4.86 -2.18 11.46
C HIS A 36 -6.13 -2.17 10.59
N PHE A 37 -6.04 -1.74 9.33
CA PHE A 37 -7.19 -1.64 8.43
C PHE A 37 -7.80 -3.00 8.06
N TYR A 38 -6.95 -3.97 7.76
CA TYR A 38 -7.37 -5.32 7.41
C TYR A 38 -8.13 -6.00 8.56
N SER A 39 -7.80 -5.70 9.82
CA SER A 39 -8.52 -6.25 10.97
C SER A 39 -9.99 -5.83 11.01
N PHE A 40 -10.33 -4.60 10.59
CA PHE A 40 -11.72 -4.14 10.51
C PHE A 40 -12.45 -4.82 9.36
N TYR A 41 -11.80 -4.97 8.20
CA TYR A 41 -12.36 -5.73 7.08
C TYR A 41 -12.67 -7.17 7.49
N LYS A 42 -11.68 -7.89 8.05
CA LYS A 42 -11.83 -9.30 8.45
C LYS A 42 -12.93 -9.53 9.50
N LYS A 43 -13.18 -8.54 10.36
CA LYS A 43 -14.22 -8.61 11.40
C LYS A 43 -15.58 -8.07 10.93
N ASN A 44 -15.72 -7.69 9.66
CA ASN A 44 -16.92 -7.03 9.11
C ASN A 44 -17.31 -5.74 9.86
N LYS A 45 -16.30 -4.94 10.24
CA LYS A 45 -16.42 -3.74 11.07
C LYS A 45 -15.91 -2.48 10.37
N LEU A 46 -15.95 -2.43 9.04
CA LEU A 46 -15.41 -1.28 8.29
C LEU A 46 -16.04 0.06 8.70
N SER A 47 -17.32 0.09 9.05
CA SER A 47 -18.00 1.28 9.56
C SER A 47 -17.41 1.80 10.89
N GLU A 48 -16.77 0.94 11.68
CA GLU A 48 -16.11 1.32 12.94
C GLU A 48 -14.75 2.00 12.70
N LEU A 49 -14.17 1.95 11.49
CA LEU A 49 -12.86 2.57 11.18
C LEU A 49 -12.80 4.07 11.47
N ALA A 50 -13.94 4.75 11.32
CA ALA A 50 -14.08 6.19 11.41
C ALA A 50 -15.05 6.64 12.52
N ASP A 51 -15.39 5.74 13.45
CA ASP A 51 -16.15 6.10 14.65
C ASP A 51 -15.28 6.87 15.67
N GLU A 52 -15.91 7.41 16.71
CA GLU A 52 -15.22 8.22 17.73
C GLU A 52 -14.08 7.46 18.44
N LYS A 53 -14.19 6.14 18.55
CA LYS A 53 -13.23 5.30 19.25
C LYS A 53 -11.97 5.03 18.42
N ASN A 54 -12.13 4.84 17.11
CA ASN A 54 -11.04 4.36 16.24
C ASN A 54 -10.48 5.44 15.31
N LEU A 55 -11.25 6.50 14.99
CA LEU A 55 -10.87 7.48 13.97
C LEU A 55 -9.48 8.07 14.19
N GLN A 56 -9.15 8.47 15.42
CA GLN A 56 -7.83 9.02 15.74
C GLN A 56 -6.72 8.01 15.48
N THR A 57 -6.88 6.77 15.95
CA THR A 57 -5.91 5.68 15.73
C THR A 57 -5.76 5.36 14.24
N SER A 58 -6.86 5.28 13.49
CA SER A 58 -6.84 5.09 12.04
C SER A 58 -6.09 6.21 11.32
N CYS A 59 -6.26 7.46 11.75
CA CYS A 59 -5.52 8.60 11.21
C CYS A 59 -4.01 8.52 11.55
N LEU A 60 -3.67 8.08 12.77
CA LEU A 60 -2.29 7.90 13.20
C LEU A 60 -1.59 6.80 12.40
N GLN A 61 -2.25 5.65 12.19
CA GLN A 61 -1.70 4.53 11.44
C GLN A 61 -1.35 4.92 10.00
N VAL A 62 -2.31 5.49 9.26
CA VAL A 62 -2.04 5.93 7.88
C VAL A 62 -1.03 7.09 7.86
N GLY A 63 -1.11 8.02 8.81
CA GLY A 63 -0.20 9.16 8.89
C GLY A 63 1.25 8.73 9.12
N PHE A 64 1.49 7.80 10.04
CA PHE A 64 2.82 7.30 10.37
C PHE A 64 3.40 6.46 9.22
N TYR A 65 2.60 5.60 8.59
CA TYR A 65 3.01 4.87 7.40
C TYR A 65 3.43 5.84 6.27
N LEU A 66 2.60 6.82 5.96
CA LEU A 66 2.91 7.82 4.93
C LEU A 66 4.16 8.64 5.28
N ALA A 67 4.36 9.00 6.55
CA ALA A 67 5.55 9.70 7.03
C ALA A 67 6.82 8.84 6.84
N SER A 68 6.77 7.56 7.21
CA SER A 68 7.86 6.60 7.07
C SER A 68 8.33 6.48 5.61
N TRP A 69 7.39 6.57 4.67
CA TRP A 69 7.67 6.54 3.23
C TRP A 69 7.83 7.93 2.60
N GLY A 70 8.05 8.96 3.41
CA GLY A 70 8.48 10.28 2.96
C GLY A 70 7.39 11.16 2.36
N MET A 71 6.11 10.87 2.62
CA MET A 71 5.02 11.66 2.04
C MET A 71 4.78 13.01 2.73
N MET A 72 5.35 13.22 3.91
CA MET A 72 5.22 14.46 4.71
C MET A 72 6.44 15.38 4.59
N ARG A 73 7.19 15.31 3.48
CA ARG A 73 8.38 16.16 3.24
C ARG A 73 8.32 16.87 1.88
N GLY A 74 9.23 17.81 1.67
CA GLY A 74 9.40 18.51 0.40
C GLY A 74 8.16 19.33 0.01
N SER A 75 7.77 19.25 -1.26
CA SER A 75 6.64 20.01 -1.82
C SER A 75 5.27 19.36 -1.64
N SER A 76 5.16 18.28 -0.85
CA SER A 76 3.88 17.64 -0.56
C SER A 76 2.98 18.58 0.25
N PHE A 77 1.71 18.69 -0.14
CA PHE A 77 0.73 19.48 0.62
C PHE A 77 0.57 18.97 2.07
N LEU A 78 0.93 17.71 2.33
CA LEU A 78 0.90 17.10 3.67
C LEU A 78 1.92 17.71 4.64
N LEU A 79 2.96 18.40 4.17
CA LEU A 79 3.97 19.03 5.04
C LEU A 79 3.34 20.03 6.03
N GLY A 80 2.29 20.74 5.61
CA GLY A 80 1.56 21.71 6.44
C GLY A 80 0.32 21.13 7.13
N LYS A 81 0.15 19.80 7.18
CA LYS A 81 -1.07 19.16 7.68
C LYS A 81 -0.80 18.38 8.95
N SER A 82 -1.74 18.48 9.90
CA SER A 82 -1.76 17.63 11.09
C SER A 82 -2.48 16.29 10.81
N VAL A 83 -2.39 15.36 11.75
CA VAL A 83 -3.09 14.06 11.70
C VAL A 83 -4.60 14.18 11.41
N ARG A 84 -5.23 15.30 11.81
CA ARG A 84 -6.65 15.58 11.56
C ARG A 84 -6.99 15.67 10.05
N ASN A 85 -6.01 15.96 9.20
CA ASN A 85 -6.18 16.02 7.75
C ASN A 85 -6.72 14.71 7.16
N TYR A 86 -6.45 13.57 7.79
CA TYR A 86 -6.90 12.28 7.32
C TYR A 86 -8.36 11.96 7.70
N LYS A 87 -9.04 12.76 8.54
CA LYS A 87 -10.41 12.46 8.98
C LYS A 87 -11.35 12.12 7.82
N ASN A 88 -11.42 12.98 6.81
CA ASN A 88 -12.31 12.79 5.68
C ASN A 88 -11.92 11.55 4.84
N LEU A 89 -10.61 11.28 4.72
CA LEU A 89 -10.10 10.07 4.07
C LEU A 89 -10.58 8.81 4.79
N LEU A 90 -10.44 8.74 6.11
CA LEU A 90 -10.85 7.55 6.88
C LEU A 90 -12.38 7.39 6.89
N THR A 91 -13.14 8.48 6.97
CA THR A 91 -14.60 8.44 6.81
C THR A 91 -14.99 7.89 5.44
N ALA A 92 -14.36 8.33 4.35
CA ALA A 92 -14.62 7.78 3.03
C ALA A 92 -14.30 6.27 2.96
N ILE A 93 -13.11 5.86 3.43
CA ILE A 93 -12.65 4.46 3.45
C ILE A 93 -13.63 3.56 4.22
N SER A 94 -14.19 4.03 5.33
CA SER A 94 -15.15 3.26 6.15
C SER A 94 -16.43 2.86 5.41
N THR A 95 -16.73 3.53 4.29
CA THR A 95 -17.91 3.29 3.44
C THR A 95 -17.58 2.73 2.05
N MET A 96 -16.29 2.51 1.74
CA MET A 96 -15.89 1.99 0.43
C MET A 96 -16.28 0.52 0.26
N ASN A 97 -16.33 0.08 -1.00
CA ASN A 97 -16.65 -1.30 -1.35
C ASN A 97 -15.65 -2.28 -0.67
N PRO A 98 -16.12 -3.23 0.18
CA PRO A 98 -15.24 -4.20 0.86
C PRO A 98 -14.42 -5.06 -0.10
N LYS A 99 -14.89 -5.27 -1.33
CA LYS A 99 -14.17 -6.00 -2.40
C LYS A 99 -12.78 -5.41 -2.67
N LEU A 100 -12.51 -4.15 -2.31
CA LEU A 100 -11.18 -3.54 -2.42
C LEU A 100 -10.09 -4.28 -1.63
N TRP A 101 -10.42 -4.98 -0.54
CA TRP A 101 -9.48 -5.82 0.22
C TRP A 101 -9.31 -7.24 -0.34
N GLU A 102 -10.11 -7.62 -1.34
CA GLU A 102 -10.08 -8.92 -2.02
C GLU A 102 -9.38 -8.84 -3.38
N ILE A 103 -9.14 -7.62 -3.87
CA ILE A 103 -8.43 -7.38 -5.12
C ILE A 103 -6.93 -7.56 -4.90
N ASP A 104 -6.32 -8.39 -5.74
CA ASP A 104 -4.88 -8.60 -5.83
C ASP A 104 -4.50 -8.75 -7.31
N VAL A 105 -3.20 -8.76 -7.61
CA VAL A 105 -2.69 -8.55 -8.98
C VAL A 105 -3.21 -9.59 -10.00
N ASP A 106 -3.41 -10.84 -9.58
CA ASP A 106 -3.92 -11.92 -10.42
C ASP A 106 -5.36 -11.68 -10.89
N ASN A 107 -6.17 -10.97 -10.08
CA ASN A 107 -7.56 -10.67 -10.39
C ASN A 107 -7.79 -9.25 -10.93
N TYR A 108 -6.76 -8.56 -11.44
CA TYR A 108 -6.96 -7.31 -12.19
C TYR A 108 -7.68 -7.56 -13.53
N GLU A 109 -9.00 -7.60 -13.46
CA GLU A 109 -9.92 -7.71 -14.58
C GLU A 109 -10.71 -6.41 -14.74
N GLU A 110 -11.47 -6.26 -15.83
CA GLU A 110 -12.22 -5.03 -16.17
C GLU A 110 -12.99 -4.46 -14.97
N GLU A 111 -13.71 -5.31 -14.23
CA GLU A 111 -14.52 -4.94 -13.07
C GLU A 111 -13.64 -4.46 -11.90
N ASN A 112 -12.62 -5.23 -11.54
CA ASN A 112 -11.73 -4.93 -10.41
C ASN A 112 -10.86 -3.70 -10.69
N ILE A 113 -10.38 -3.54 -11.93
CA ILE A 113 -9.69 -2.32 -12.36
C ILE A 113 -10.62 -1.10 -12.22
N SER A 114 -11.89 -1.23 -12.60
CA SER A 114 -12.87 -0.15 -12.44
C SER A 114 -13.06 0.24 -10.97
N LEU A 115 -13.11 -0.74 -10.06
CA LEU A 115 -13.15 -0.51 -8.61
C LEU A 115 -11.89 0.20 -8.10
N LEU A 116 -10.70 -0.20 -8.55
CA LEU A 116 -9.43 0.44 -8.18
C LEU A 116 -9.35 1.90 -8.66
N ILE A 117 -9.79 2.18 -9.89
CA ILE A 117 -9.84 3.54 -10.42
C ILE A 117 -10.87 4.39 -9.66
N ASN A 118 -12.03 3.81 -9.31
CA ASN A 118 -13.01 4.50 -8.49
C ASN A 118 -12.47 4.80 -7.07
N CYS A 119 -11.75 3.85 -6.45
CA CYS A 119 -11.07 4.05 -5.17
C CYS A 119 -10.11 5.25 -5.22
N LYS A 120 -9.28 5.35 -6.28
CA LYS A 120 -8.44 6.53 -6.52
C LYS A 120 -9.25 7.83 -6.51
N GLN A 121 -10.38 7.88 -7.21
CA GLN A 121 -11.22 9.09 -7.27
C GLN A 121 -11.81 9.45 -5.91
N GLN A 122 -12.24 8.46 -5.12
CA GLN A 122 -12.75 8.70 -3.78
C GLN A 122 -11.65 9.22 -2.83
N ILE A 123 -10.43 8.66 -2.90
CA ILE A 123 -9.26 9.14 -2.14
C ILE A 123 -8.92 10.59 -2.52
N ILE A 124 -8.89 10.92 -3.82
CA ILE A 124 -8.67 12.28 -4.31
C ILE A 124 -9.71 13.24 -3.73
N SER A 125 -10.98 12.85 -3.77
CA SER A 125 -12.07 13.68 -3.24
C SER A 125 -11.95 13.88 -1.73
N ALA A 126 -11.61 12.83 -0.99
CA ALA A 126 -11.52 12.87 0.47
C ALA A 126 -10.30 13.66 0.97
N LEU A 127 -9.21 13.70 0.20
CA LEU A 127 -8.03 14.52 0.48
C LEU A 127 -8.18 15.99 0.01
N GLY A 128 -9.26 16.34 -0.68
CA GLY A 128 -9.46 17.65 -1.30
C GLY A 128 -8.82 17.75 -2.67
N LYS A 129 -9.64 17.89 -3.71
CA LYS A 129 -9.22 17.99 -5.13
C LYS A 129 -8.25 19.16 -5.38
N GLU A 130 -8.41 20.24 -4.64
CA GLU A 130 -7.57 21.44 -4.66
C GLU A 130 -6.12 21.15 -4.25
N ASN A 131 -5.90 20.13 -3.43
CA ASN A 131 -4.57 19.71 -2.99
C ASN A 131 -3.81 18.91 -4.06
N LYS A 132 -4.48 18.54 -5.16
CA LYS A 132 -3.91 17.79 -6.31
C LYS A 132 -3.02 16.62 -5.85
N PRO A 133 -3.56 15.69 -5.03
CA PRO A 133 -2.76 14.58 -4.51
C PRO A 133 -2.17 13.76 -5.66
N SER A 134 -0.88 13.44 -5.56
CA SER A 134 -0.17 12.70 -6.60
C SER A 134 -0.59 11.23 -6.62
N ASP A 135 -0.42 10.57 -7.77
CA ASP A 135 -0.61 9.12 -7.87
C ASP A 135 0.26 8.35 -6.88
N THR A 136 1.45 8.86 -6.55
CA THR A 136 2.31 8.28 -5.51
C THR A 136 1.64 8.30 -4.14
N LEU A 137 1.07 9.43 -3.73
CA LEU A 137 0.36 9.51 -2.45
C LEU A 137 -0.85 8.58 -2.44
N ILE A 138 -1.66 8.65 -3.49
CA ILE A 138 -2.90 7.88 -3.60
C ILE A 138 -2.61 6.37 -3.56
N THR A 139 -1.65 5.91 -4.36
CA THR A 139 -1.29 4.49 -4.41
C THR A 139 -0.56 4.02 -3.15
N LYS A 140 0.20 4.88 -2.46
CA LYS A 140 0.70 4.54 -1.11
C LYS A 140 -0.45 4.35 -0.11
N ILE A 141 -1.45 5.23 -0.11
CA ILE A 141 -2.65 5.03 0.73
C ILE A 141 -3.33 3.70 0.35
N MET A 142 -3.50 3.42 -0.94
CA MET A 142 -4.15 2.18 -1.38
C MET A 142 -3.35 0.94 -0.95
N LEU A 143 -2.01 0.97 -1.09
CA LEU A 143 -1.11 -0.07 -0.61
C LEU A 143 -1.25 -0.25 0.91
N GLY A 144 -1.09 0.81 1.71
CA GLY A 144 -1.10 0.72 3.16
C GLY A 144 -2.47 0.36 3.77
N VAL A 145 -3.57 0.66 3.10
CA VAL A 145 -4.93 0.38 3.60
C VAL A 145 -5.47 -0.95 3.09
N PHE A 146 -5.33 -1.21 1.79
CA PHE A 146 -5.97 -2.35 1.11
C PHE A 146 -4.97 -3.42 0.66
N ALA A 147 -3.69 -3.06 0.50
CA ALA A 147 -2.66 -3.89 -0.13
C ALA A 147 -3.04 -4.40 -1.52
N ASN A 148 -3.85 -3.64 -2.26
CA ASN A 148 -4.43 -4.06 -3.53
C ASN A 148 -3.72 -3.52 -4.78
N VAL A 149 -2.78 -2.57 -4.62
CA VAL A 149 -1.95 -2.02 -5.71
C VAL A 149 -0.56 -1.64 -5.19
N PRO A 150 0.50 -1.75 -6.01
CA PRO A 150 1.81 -1.22 -5.66
C PRO A 150 1.82 0.31 -5.52
N ALA A 151 2.77 0.87 -4.79
CA ALA A 151 2.95 2.31 -4.73
C ALA A 151 3.65 2.83 -5.99
N PHE A 152 3.00 3.73 -6.73
CA PHE A 152 3.54 4.38 -7.93
C PHE A 152 4.48 5.53 -7.54
N ASP A 153 5.53 5.24 -6.78
CA ASP A 153 6.63 6.17 -6.54
C ASP A 153 7.66 6.16 -7.67
N GLN A 154 8.70 6.99 -7.56
CA GLN A 154 9.68 7.18 -8.62
C GLN A 154 10.41 5.89 -9.02
N TYR A 155 10.71 5.01 -8.05
CA TYR A 155 11.48 3.79 -8.31
C TYR A 155 10.58 2.75 -8.95
N PHE A 156 9.38 2.55 -8.40
CA PHE A 156 8.40 1.64 -9.00
C PHE A 156 8.09 2.04 -10.46
N ARG A 157 7.85 3.34 -10.70
CA ARG A 157 7.61 3.88 -12.06
C ARG A 157 8.77 3.63 -13.01
N LYS A 158 10.01 3.79 -12.53
CA LYS A 158 11.22 3.53 -13.32
C LYS A 158 11.33 2.04 -13.67
N SER A 159 11.17 1.15 -12.69
CA SER A 159 11.20 -0.31 -12.87
C SER A 159 10.16 -0.78 -13.90
N PHE A 160 8.89 -0.42 -13.69
CA PHE A 160 7.79 -0.87 -14.55
C PHE A 160 7.61 -0.02 -15.81
N LYS A 161 8.38 1.06 -16.00
CA LYS A 161 8.20 2.03 -17.08
C LYS A 161 6.74 2.47 -17.22
N VAL A 162 6.17 2.92 -16.10
CA VAL A 162 4.79 3.44 -16.00
C VAL A 162 4.82 4.85 -15.41
N HIS A 163 3.87 5.70 -15.81
CA HIS A 163 3.85 7.10 -15.36
C HIS A 163 2.68 7.42 -14.42
N SER A 164 1.49 6.92 -14.74
CA SER A 164 0.24 7.26 -14.05
C SER A 164 -0.53 6.01 -13.66
N PHE A 165 -1.25 6.07 -12.55
CA PHE A 165 -2.16 5.02 -12.12
C PHE A 165 -3.42 5.03 -12.99
N ASN A 166 -3.47 4.07 -13.92
CA ASN A 166 -4.53 3.89 -14.93
C ASN A 166 -4.68 2.39 -15.29
N LYS A 167 -5.70 2.09 -16.11
CA LYS A 167 -6.00 0.72 -16.58
C LYS A 167 -4.81 0.05 -17.25
N GLU A 168 -4.11 0.75 -18.14
CA GLU A 168 -2.96 0.22 -18.87
C GLU A 168 -1.83 -0.21 -17.93
N SER A 169 -1.49 0.63 -16.95
CA SER A 169 -0.46 0.33 -15.96
C SER A 169 -0.84 -0.85 -15.08
N LEU A 170 -2.11 -0.97 -14.69
CA LEU A 170 -2.62 -2.12 -13.92
C LEU A 170 -2.52 -3.41 -14.73
N LEU A 171 -2.94 -3.41 -16.01
CA LEU A 171 -2.80 -4.57 -16.89
C LEU A 171 -1.34 -4.98 -17.10
N LYS A 172 -0.43 -3.99 -17.23
CA LYS A 172 1.01 -4.25 -17.32
C LYS A 172 1.56 -4.95 -16.07
N ILE A 173 1.13 -4.51 -14.88
CA ILE A 173 1.51 -5.14 -13.61
C ILE A 173 0.97 -6.57 -13.53
N LYS A 174 -0.29 -6.81 -13.94
CA LYS A 174 -0.86 -8.16 -14.00
C LYS A 174 -0.08 -9.07 -14.95
N ASN A 175 0.22 -8.61 -16.16
CA ASN A 175 0.99 -9.39 -17.12
C ASN A 175 2.37 -9.75 -16.57
N PHE A 176 3.06 -8.80 -15.95
CA PHE A 176 4.35 -9.04 -15.30
C PHE A 176 4.26 -10.09 -14.19
N TYR A 177 3.20 -10.06 -13.38
CA TYR A 177 2.96 -11.09 -12.38
C TYR A 177 2.71 -12.46 -13.03
N GLU A 178 1.83 -12.57 -14.03
CA GLU A 178 1.53 -13.86 -14.66
C GLU A 178 2.77 -14.48 -15.33
N GLU A 179 3.63 -13.66 -15.95
CA GLU A 179 4.91 -14.10 -16.53
C GLU A 179 5.92 -14.60 -15.48
N ASN A 180 5.77 -14.21 -14.21
CA ASN A 180 6.70 -14.52 -13.12
C ASN A 180 6.01 -15.17 -11.92
N LYS A 181 4.83 -15.77 -12.16
CA LYS A 181 3.90 -16.24 -11.14
C LYS A 181 4.53 -17.23 -10.17
N ASP A 182 5.29 -18.17 -10.69
CA ASP A 182 5.95 -19.20 -9.88
C ASP A 182 6.96 -18.60 -8.89
N VAL A 183 7.67 -17.54 -9.29
CA VAL A 183 8.60 -16.85 -8.40
C VAL A 183 7.84 -16.12 -7.30
N PHE A 184 6.86 -15.29 -7.65
CA PHE A 184 6.10 -14.53 -6.66
C PHE A 184 5.35 -15.44 -5.68
N ASN A 185 4.73 -16.52 -6.18
CA ASN A 185 4.00 -17.47 -5.33
C ASN A 185 4.90 -18.34 -4.46
N SER A 186 6.21 -18.39 -4.73
CA SER A 186 7.18 -19.06 -3.85
C SER A 186 7.49 -18.25 -2.57
N PHE A 187 7.19 -16.94 -2.56
CA PHE A 187 7.37 -16.10 -1.38
C PHE A 187 6.14 -16.12 -0.50
N LYS A 188 6.34 -16.44 0.79
CA LYS A 188 5.34 -16.34 1.83
C LYS A 188 5.91 -15.52 2.98
N ILE A 189 5.58 -14.24 3.00
CA ILE A 189 6.07 -13.27 3.98
C ILE A 189 4.90 -12.84 4.84
N ASN A 190 5.00 -13.07 6.14
CA ASN A 190 3.95 -12.77 7.10
C ASN A 190 4.20 -11.39 7.73
N THR A 191 3.17 -10.56 7.91
CA THR A 191 3.28 -9.24 8.54
C THR A 191 3.63 -9.36 10.03
N PHE A 192 4.20 -8.33 10.65
CA PHE A 192 4.46 -8.31 12.10
C PHE A 192 3.25 -7.86 12.93
N ASP A 193 3.09 -8.46 14.11
CA ASP A 193 2.20 -7.99 15.16
C ASP A 193 2.84 -6.83 15.93
N PHE A 194 2.08 -5.78 16.20
CA PHE A 194 2.61 -4.57 16.84
C PHE A 194 3.05 -4.78 18.30
N LEU A 195 2.38 -5.66 19.05
CA LEU A 195 2.64 -5.83 20.49
C LEU A 195 3.75 -6.84 20.75
N THR A 196 3.80 -7.90 19.96
CA THR A 196 4.71 -9.03 20.17
C THR A 196 5.94 -8.97 19.29
N ALA A 197 5.92 -8.17 18.21
CA ALA A 197 6.95 -8.14 17.15
C ALA A 197 7.10 -9.47 16.39
N GLU A 198 6.26 -10.47 16.66
CA GLU A 198 6.23 -11.76 16.00
C GLU A 198 5.44 -11.71 14.69
N GLU A 199 5.66 -12.68 13.82
CA GLU A 199 4.89 -12.80 12.58
C GLU A 199 3.43 -13.19 12.86
N THR A 200 2.49 -12.50 12.21
CA THR A 200 1.06 -12.83 12.23
C THR A 200 0.74 -13.93 11.22
N ASN A 201 -0.53 -14.30 11.07
CA ASN A 201 -0.99 -15.16 9.98
C ASN A 201 -1.36 -14.40 8.68
N ILE A 202 -1.21 -13.07 8.65
CA ILE A 202 -1.51 -12.24 7.49
C ILE A 202 -0.29 -12.26 6.57
N VAL A 203 -0.47 -12.72 5.33
CA VAL A 203 0.59 -12.81 4.33
C VAL A 203 0.54 -11.60 3.40
N TYR A 204 1.70 -11.15 2.93
CA TYR A 204 1.81 -10.11 1.91
C TYR A 204 1.04 -10.50 0.64
N THR A 205 0.29 -9.53 0.10
CA THR A 205 -0.37 -9.66 -1.21
C THR A 205 0.64 -9.65 -2.34
N LYS A 206 0.25 -10.12 -3.53
CA LYS A 206 1.11 -10.05 -4.71
C LYS A 206 1.42 -8.59 -5.06
N ALA A 207 0.44 -7.70 -4.89
CA ALA A 207 0.65 -6.27 -5.03
C ALA A 207 1.78 -5.76 -4.12
N LYS A 208 1.86 -6.22 -2.86
CA LYS A 208 2.95 -5.85 -1.96
C LYS A 208 4.30 -6.46 -2.36
N LEU A 209 4.33 -7.71 -2.82
CA LEU A 209 5.56 -8.32 -3.32
C LEU A 209 6.09 -7.57 -4.56
N ILE A 210 5.20 -7.22 -5.49
CA ILE A 210 5.55 -6.45 -6.68
C ILE A 210 6.00 -5.04 -6.33
N ASP A 211 5.40 -4.40 -5.33
CA ASP A 211 5.85 -3.13 -4.77
C ASP A 211 7.29 -3.21 -4.27
N MET A 212 7.63 -4.23 -3.47
CA MET A 212 9.00 -4.46 -2.98
C MET A 212 9.98 -4.66 -4.14
N PHE A 213 9.61 -5.50 -5.11
CA PHE A 213 10.43 -5.72 -6.30
C PHE A 213 10.67 -4.41 -7.07
N GLY A 214 9.60 -3.70 -7.43
CA GLY A 214 9.70 -2.47 -8.23
C GLY A 214 10.44 -1.34 -7.51
N PHE A 215 10.38 -1.31 -6.18
CA PHE A 215 11.19 -0.40 -5.37
C PHE A 215 12.68 -0.73 -5.43
N MET A 216 13.07 -2.01 -5.37
CA MET A 216 14.48 -2.42 -5.39
C MET A 216 15.09 -2.37 -6.79
N ASP A 217 14.37 -2.86 -7.79
CA ASP A 217 14.80 -2.82 -9.20
C ASP A 217 14.91 -1.38 -9.73
N GLY A 218 14.05 -0.49 -9.22
CA GLY A 218 14.02 0.92 -9.62
C GLY A 218 15.14 1.78 -9.05
N GLN A 219 15.86 1.35 -8.01
CA GLN A 219 16.92 2.13 -7.34
C GLN A 219 18.18 2.25 -8.23
#